data_AF-A0A537UDL1-F1
#
_entry.id   AF-A0A537UDL1-F1
#
_cell.length_a   1.000
_cell.length_b   1.000
_cell.length_c   1.000
_cell.angle_alpha   90.00
_cell.angle_beta   90.00
_cell.angle_gamma   90.00
#
_symmetry.space_group_name_H-M   'P 1'
#
loop_
_entity.id
_entity.type
_entity.pdbx_description
1 polymer ?
#
loop_
_entity_poly.entity_id
_entity_poly.type
_entity_poly.pdbx_seq_one_letter_code
_entity_poly.pdbx_strand_id
1 'polypeptide(L)' 'MSNYYAAVSALIFAVVALAHLGRILKQWTVQIGSLAVPMSVSWIGLVIAALLSIWGFLQLG' A
#
# COMPACT_ATOMS: atom_id res chain seq x y z
N MET A 1 0.92 7.39 21.43
CA MET A 1 0.65 7.73 20.02
C MET A 1 -0.75 8.30 19.94
N SER A 2 -0.98 9.37 19.16
CA SER A 2 -2.35 9.88 18.98
C SER A 2 -3.18 8.84 18.22
N ASN A 3 -4.34 8.47 18.75
CA ASN A 3 -5.25 7.49 18.16
C ASN A 3 -5.64 7.90 16.73
N TYR A 4 -5.79 9.21 16.50
CA TYR A 4 -6.08 9.77 15.18
C TYR A 4 -4.91 9.60 14.19
N TYR A 5 -3.67 9.76 14.66
CA TYR A 5 -2.50 9.56 13.80
C TYR A 5 -2.40 8.12 13.30
N ALA A 6 -2.60 7.15 14.20
CA ALA A 6 -2.60 5.73 13.85
C ALA A 6 -3.72 5.40 12.85
N ALA A 7 -4.95 5.89 13.10
CA ALA A 7 -6.10 5.66 12.23
C ALA A 7 -5.90 6.23 10.81
N VAL A 8 -5.43 7.47 10.71
CA VAL A 8 -5.17 8.12 9.41
C VAL A 8 -4.05 7.40 8.66
N SER A 9 -2.97 7.05 9.36
CA SER A 9 -1.84 6.33 8.75
C SER A 9 -2.27 4.94 8.25
N ALA A 10 -3.02 4.18 9.05
CA ALA A 10 -3.53 2.86 8.69
C ALA A 10 -4.43 2.91 7.46
N LEU A 11 -5.29 3.94 7.36
CA LEU A 11 -6.15 4.16 6.21
C LEU A 11 -5.36 4.49 4.94
N ILE A 12 -4.35 5.36 5.03
CA ILE A 12 -3.49 5.68 3.89
C ILE A 12 -2.78 4.41 3.38
N PHE A 13 -2.20 3.62 4.27
CA PHE A 13 -1.56 2.36 3.88
C PHE A 13 -2.56 1.34 3.28
N ALA A 14 -3.81 1.31 3.76
CA ALA A 14 -4.85 0.47 3.15
C ALA A 14 -5.11 0.88 1.68
N VAL A 15 -5.27 2.17 1.42
CA VAL A 15 -5.48 2.69 0.06
C VAL A 15 -4.30 2.36 -0.85
N VAL A 16 -3.06 2.51 -0.36
CA VAL A 16 -1.84 2.16 -1.10
C VAL A 16 -1.78 0.66 -1.40
N ALA A 17 -2.11 -0.20 -0.43
CA ALA A 17 -2.17 -1.65 -0.64
C ALA A 17 -3.20 -2.02 -1.72
N LEU A 18 -4.39 -1.41 -1.69
CA LEU A 18 -5.42 -1.62 -2.70
C LEU A 18 -4.98 -1.13 -4.09
N ALA A 19 -4.23 -0.04 -4.18
CA ALA A 19 -3.66 0.42 -5.45
C ALA A 19 -2.67 -0.59 -6.03
N HIS A 20 -1.76 -1.15 -5.21
CA HIS A 20 -0.84 -2.20 -5.65
C HIS A 20 -1.58 -3.47 -6.07
N LEU A 21 -2.59 -3.90 -5.29
CA LEU A 21 -3.41 -5.05 -5.63
C LEU A 21 -4.15 -4.84 -6.96
N GLY A 22 -4.78 -3.67 -7.13
CA GLY A 22 -5.47 -3.32 -8.37
C GLY A 22 -4.53 -3.33 -9.58
N ARG A 23 -3.30 -2.82 -9.41
CA ARG A 23 -2.27 -2.88 -10.45
C ARG A 23 -1.89 -4.31 -10.80
N ILE A 24 -1.70 -5.18 -9.81
CA ILE A 24 -1.36 -6.60 -10.01
C ILE A 24 -2.50 -7.32 -10.75
N LEU A 25 -3.74 -7.18 -10.28
CA LEU A 25 -4.88 -7.90 -10.87
C LEU A 25 -5.15 -7.47 -12.31
N LYS A 26 -5.02 -6.17 -12.61
CA LYS A 26 -5.26 -5.62 -13.94
C LYS A 26 -4.03 -5.66 -14.85
N GLN A 27 -2.89 -6.14 -14.34
CA GLN A 27 -1.60 -6.07 -15.03
C GLN A 27 -1.29 -4.65 -15.55
N TRP A 28 -1.65 -3.62 -14.77
CA TRP A 28 -1.50 -2.24 -15.19
C TRP A 28 -0.02 -1.86 -15.32
N THR A 29 0.37 -1.51 -16.55
CA THR A 29 1.70 -0.99 -16.87
C THR A 29 1.86 0.44 -16.36
N VAL A 30 2.92 0.68 -15.58
CA VAL A 30 3.29 2.02 -15.10
C VAL A 30 4.65 2.37 -15.71
N GLN A 31 4.69 3.51 -16.40
CA GLN A 31 5.88 4.08 -17.02
C GLN A 31 6.19 5.42 -16.38
N ILE A 32 7.43 5.65 -15.99
CA ILE A 32 7.91 6.93 -15.45
C ILE A 32 9.08 7.38 -16.31
N GLY A 33 8.83 8.32 -17.23
CA GLY A 33 9.80 8.64 -18.28
C GLY A 33 10.13 7.41 -19.11
N SER A 34 11.40 7.00 -19.13
CA SER A 34 11.87 5.78 -19.80
C SER A 34 11.87 4.53 -18.91
N LEU A 35 11.53 4.65 -17.62
CA LEU A 35 11.55 3.53 -16.67
C LEU A 35 10.19 2.81 -16.66
N ALA A 36 10.18 1.58 -17.16
CA ALA A 36 9.08 0.65 -16.94
C ALA A 36 9.17 0.10 -15.50
N VAL A 37 8.22 0.47 -14.65
CA VAL A 37 8.24 0.03 -13.25
C VAL A 37 7.95 -1.48 -13.20
N PRO A 38 8.86 -2.32 -12.67
CA PRO A 38 8.65 -3.77 -12.61
C PRO A 38 7.45 -4.15 -11.73
N MET A 39 6.78 -5.25 -12.07
CA MET A 39 5.65 -5.75 -11.26
C MET A 39 6.09 -6.22 -9.87
N SER A 40 7.34 -6.66 -9.70
CA SER A 40 7.92 -7.05 -8.40
C SER A 40 7.83 -5.92 -7.36
N VAL A 41 7.98 -4.67 -7.79
CA VAL A 41 7.84 -3.49 -6.90
C VAL A 41 6.43 -3.41 -6.32
N SER A 42 5.41 -3.77 -7.09
CA SER A 42 4.02 -3.76 -6.60
C SER A 42 3.73 -4.89 -5.62
N TRP A 43 4.35 -6.05 -5.78
CA TRP A 43 4.24 -7.13 -4.79
C TRP A 43 4.87 -6.75 -3.46
N ILE A 44 6.07 -6.15 -3.48
CA ILE A 44 6.74 -5.67 -2.26
C ILE A 44 5.92 -4.56 -1.61
N GLY A 45 5.46 -3.58 -2.39
CA GLY A 45 4.60 -2.49 -1.91
C GLY A 45 3.29 -2.98 -1.30
N LEU A 46 2.64 -3.98 -1.91
CA LEU A 46 1.44 -4.60 -1.38
C LEU A 46 1.68 -5.21 0.01
N VAL A 47 2.73 -6.02 0.17
CA VAL A 47 3.04 -6.69 1.44
C VAL A 47 3.32 -5.67 2.53
N ILE A 48 4.19 -4.69 2.26
CA ILE A 48 4.58 -3.68 3.26
C ILE A 48 3.37 -2.81 3.64
N ALA A 49 2.61 -2.30 2.67
CA ALA A 49 1.47 -1.44 2.94
C ALA A 49 0.34 -2.19 3.67
N ALA A 50 0.08 -3.45 3.33
CA ALA A 50 -0.90 -4.26 4.04
C ALA A 50 -0.50 -4.49 5.50
N LEU A 51 0.76 -4.85 5.77
CA LEU A 51 1.27 -5.06 7.13
C LEU A 51 1.20 -3.78 7.97
N LEU A 52 1.60 -2.64 7.40
CA LEU A 52 1.54 -1.35 8.10
C LEU A 52 0.11 -0.90 8.38
N SER A 53 -0.82 -1.18 7.47
CA SER A 53 -2.25 -0.90 7.67
C SER A 53 -2.84 -1.75 8.80
N ILE A 54 -2.58 -3.06 8.78
CA ILE A 54 -3.03 -3.99 9.82
C ILE A 54 -2.44 -3.57 11.17
N TRP A 55 -1.14 -3.31 11.23
CA TRP A 55 -0.49 -2.87 12.45
C TRP A 55 -1.13 -1.58 12.99
N GLY A 56 -1.30 -0.56 12.15
CA GLY A 56 -1.90 0.72 12.56
C GLY A 56 -3.33 0.57 13.12
N PHE A 57 -4.17 -0.28 12.53
CA PHE A 57 -5.51 -0.55 13.05
C PHE A 57 -5.48 -1.36 14.36
N LEU A 58 -4.50 -2.25 14.56
CA LEU A 58 -4.32 -2.99 15.82
C LEU A 58 -3.92 -2.08 16.99
N GLN A 59 -3.37 -0.89 16.76
CA GLN A 59 -3.12 0.10 17.83
C GLN A 59 -4.37 0.89 18.26
N LEU A 60 -5.51 0.72 17.59
CA LEU A 60 -6.75 1.46 17.92
C LEU A 60 -7.64 0.74 18.95
N GLY A 61 -7.39 -0.55 19.20
CA GLY A 61 -8.07 -1.36 20.23
C GLY A 61 -7.26 -1.42 21.51
#